data_AF-A0A453NJG3-F1
#
_entry.id   AF-A0A453NJG3-F1
#
_cell.length_a   1.000
_cell.length_b   1.000
_cell.length_c   1.000
_cell.angle_alpha   90.00
_cell.angle_beta   90.00
_cell.angle_gamma   90.00
#
_symmetry.space_group_name_H-M   'P 1'
#
loop_
_entity.id
_entity.type
_entity.pdbx_description
1 polymer ?
#
loop_
_entity_poly.entity_id
_entity_poly.type
_entity_poly.pdbx_seq_one_letter_code
_entity_poly.pdbx_strand_id
1 'polypeptide(L)'
;MFPEIEHRDFRKGAQWFAITRRHAILIMSDNLYYRKFKLYCKPTVGRNCIADEHYLPTLFKIVDPGGISNYSVTHVDWSEGKWHPRSYRAADITYELLRNITYFNEIVHIASDETRTVTSTPCILNGRKRPCFLFARKFYPDAVNNLLKLFPSYTSA
;
A
#
# COMPACT_ATOMS: atom_id res chain seq x y z
N MET A 1 -15.54 -20.78 -21.29
CA MET A 1 -15.76 -20.41 -19.88
C MET A 1 -15.28 -18.98 -19.71
N PHE A 2 -16.12 -18.07 -19.21
CA PHE A 2 -15.71 -16.71 -18.87
C PHE A 2 -14.83 -16.73 -17.61
N PRO A 3 -13.88 -15.79 -17.45
CA PRO A 3 -13.05 -15.74 -16.26
C PRO A 3 -13.91 -15.43 -15.03
N GLU A 4 -13.64 -16.08 -13.89
CA GLU A 4 -14.36 -15.80 -12.64
C GLU A 4 -14.05 -14.40 -12.06
N ILE A 5 -12.95 -13.78 -12.51
CA ILE A 5 -12.59 -12.40 -12.19
C ILE A 5 -12.60 -11.62 -13.50
N GLU A 6 -13.49 -10.64 -13.60
CA GLU A 6 -13.50 -9.74 -14.75
C GLU A 6 -12.32 -8.77 -14.69
N HIS A 7 -11.83 -8.36 -15.86
CA HIS A 7 -10.69 -7.43 -15.96
C HIS A 7 -10.96 -6.11 -15.21
N ARG A 8 -12.20 -5.63 -15.22
CA ARG A 8 -12.59 -4.39 -14.52
C ARG A 8 -12.48 -4.47 -12.99
N ASP A 9 -12.45 -5.67 -12.43
CA ASP A 9 -12.39 -5.92 -10.99
C ASP A 9 -10.98 -6.29 -10.52
N PHE A 10 -10.12 -6.71 -11.45
CA PHE A 10 -8.72 -7.00 -11.16
C PHE A 10 -8.01 -5.76 -10.63
N ARG A 11 -7.39 -5.87 -9.45
CA ARG A 11 -6.69 -4.77 -8.79
C ARG A 11 -5.27 -5.18 -8.42
N LYS A 12 -4.38 -4.20 -8.47
CA LYS A 12 -3.05 -4.23 -7.84
C LYS A 12 -3.06 -3.27 -6.66
N GLY A 13 -2.42 -3.67 -5.57
CA GLY A 13 -2.29 -2.86 -4.36
C GLY A 13 -1.01 -3.18 -3.58
N ALA A 14 -0.99 -2.78 -2.31
CA ALA A 14 0.16 -3.01 -1.44
C ALA A 14 0.15 -4.43 -0.87
N GLN A 15 1.34 -5.04 -0.78
CA GLN A 15 1.56 -6.27 0.00
C GLN A 15 1.33 -6.06 1.51
N TRP A 16 1.47 -4.82 1.99
CA TRP A 16 1.30 -4.46 3.40
C TRP A 16 -0.07 -3.82 3.59
N PHE A 17 -0.90 -4.45 4.40
CA PHE A 17 -2.29 -4.04 4.62
C PHE A 17 -2.65 -4.11 6.11
N ALA A 18 -3.70 -3.37 6.47
CA ALA A 18 -4.39 -3.50 7.74
C ALA A 18 -5.83 -3.90 7.46
N ILE A 19 -6.36 -4.84 8.23
CA ILE A 19 -7.72 -5.37 8.06
C ILE A 19 -8.46 -5.40 9.38
N THR A 20 -9.79 -5.25 9.31
CA THR A 20 -10.66 -5.50 10.45
C THR A 20 -10.91 -7.00 10.62
N ARG A 21 -11.42 -7.40 11.79
CA ARG A 21 -11.83 -8.78 12.05
C ARG A 21 -12.83 -9.31 11.00
N ARG A 22 -13.77 -8.48 10.57
CA ARG A 22 -14.76 -8.84 9.53
C ARG A 22 -14.06 -9.20 8.22
N HIS A 23 -13.13 -8.37 7.76
CA HIS A 23 -12.37 -8.63 6.54
C HIS A 23 -11.49 -9.88 6.67
N ALA A 24 -10.89 -10.14 7.84
CA ALA A 24 -10.13 -11.36 8.08
C ALA A 24 -10.98 -12.63 7.91
N ILE A 25 -12.22 -12.62 8.41
CA ILE A 25 -13.16 -13.75 8.24
C ILE A 25 -13.48 -13.95 6.75
N LEU A 26 -13.71 -12.88 6.00
CA LEU A 26 -13.94 -12.97 4.55
C LEU A 26 -12.77 -13.65 3.82
N ILE A 27 -11.53 -13.25 4.15
CA ILE A 27 -10.32 -13.86 3.57
C ILE A 27 -10.25 -15.35 3.89
N MET A 28 -10.50 -15.75 5.14
CA MET A 28 -10.44 -17.16 5.55
C MET A 28 -11.55 -18.00 4.89
N SER A 29 -12.70 -17.40 4.61
CA SER A 29 -13.82 -18.08 3.95
C SER A 29 -13.67 -18.21 2.44
N ASP A 30 -12.81 -17.38 1.81
CA ASP A 30 -12.68 -17.37 0.35
C ASP A 30 -11.91 -18.60 -0.16
N ASN A 31 -12.62 -19.42 -0.93
CA ASN A 31 -12.06 -20.54 -1.67
C ASN A 31 -12.17 -20.37 -3.19
N LEU A 32 -12.91 -19.35 -3.64
CA LEU A 32 -13.19 -19.12 -5.05
C LEU A 32 -12.06 -18.29 -5.67
N TYR A 33 -11.81 -17.09 -5.15
CA TYR A 33 -10.89 -16.14 -5.78
C TYR A 33 -9.44 -16.47 -5.45
N TYR A 34 -9.12 -16.75 -4.19
CA TYR A 34 -7.76 -17.15 -3.77
C TYR A 34 -7.21 -18.31 -4.61
N ARG A 35 -8.06 -19.31 -4.91
CA ARG A 35 -7.66 -20.46 -5.73
C ARG A 35 -7.23 -20.05 -7.13
N LYS A 36 -7.85 -19.03 -7.73
CA LYS A 36 -7.46 -18.51 -9.05
C LYS A 36 -6.09 -17.85 -8.98
N PHE A 37 -5.84 -17.03 -7.96
CA PHE A 37 -4.50 -16.46 -7.75
C PHE A 37 -3.45 -17.55 -7.51
N LYS A 38 -3.73 -18.52 -6.65
CA LYS A 38 -2.83 -19.64 -6.37
C LYS A 38 -2.47 -20.46 -7.61
N LEU A 39 -3.43 -20.68 -8.52
CA LEU A 39 -3.22 -21.50 -9.72
C LEU A 39 -2.60 -20.72 -10.88
N TYR A 40 -3.01 -19.47 -11.10
CA TYR A 40 -2.70 -18.72 -12.32
C TYR A 40 -1.72 -17.55 -12.11
N CYS A 41 -1.62 -17.03 -10.89
CA CYS A 41 -0.71 -15.93 -10.54
C CYS A 41 0.69 -16.48 -10.24
N LYS A 42 1.37 -16.93 -11.29
CA LYS A 42 2.73 -17.50 -11.22
C LYS A 42 3.74 -16.54 -11.86
N PRO A 43 4.98 -16.46 -11.34
CA PRO A 43 6.05 -15.73 -11.99
C PRO A 43 6.32 -16.36 -13.37
N THR A 44 5.91 -15.67 -14.43
CA THR A 44 6.18 -16.07 -15.82
C THR A 44 6.55 -14.83 -16.61
N VAL A 45 7.48 -14.97 -17.56
CA VAL A 45 7.92 -13.87 -18.43
C VAL A 45 6.69 -13.21 -19.08
N GLY A 46 6.58 -11.89 -18.96
CA GLY A 46 5.48 -11.11 -19.54
C GLY A 46 4.17 -11.12 -18.74
N ARG A 47 4.10 -11.74 -17.54
CA ARG A 47 2.92 -11.63 -16.65
C ARG A 47 3.28 -11.00 -15.31
N ASN A 48 2.73 -9.81 -15.07
CA ASN A 48 2.86 -9.10 -13.80
C ASN A 48 1.71 -9.46 -12.85
N CYS A 49 1.61 -10.75 -12.51
CA CYS A 49 0.66 -11.20 -11.48
C CYS A 49 1.45 -11.64 -10.24
N ILE A 50 1.23 -10.95 -9.13
CA ILE A 50 1.82 -11.24 -7.82
C ILE A 50 0.67 -11.44 -6.84
N ALA A 51 0.47 -12.67 -6.34
CA ALA A 51 -0.71 -13.01 -5.55
C ALA A 51 -0.86 -12.09 -4.32
N ASP A 52 0.23 -11.84 -3.60
CA ASP A 52 0.25 -10.98 -2.42
C ASP A 52 -0.12 -9.51 -2.69
N GLU A 53 0.06 -9.04 -3.94
CA GLU A 53 -0.26 -7.66 -4.34
C GLU A 53 -1.60 -7.55 -5.08
N HIS A 54 -2.22 -8.66 -5.48
CA HIS A 54 -3.42 -8.63 -6.33
C HIS A 54 -4.64 -9.32 -5.70
N TYR A 55 -4.43 -10.37 -4.91
CA TYR A 55 -5.53 -11.17 -4.37
C TYR A 55 -6.46 -10.33 -3.48
N LEU A 56 -5.94 -9.76 -2.39
CA LEU A 56 -6.77 -9.03 -1.44
C LEU A 56 -7.41 -7.76 -2.05
N PRO A 57 -6.68 -6.93 -2.81
CA PRO A 57 -7.28 -5.79 -3.49
C PRO A 57 -8.42 -6.20 -4.44
N THR A 58 -8.25 -7.30 -5.17
CA THR A 58 -9.28 -7.81 -6.10
C THR A 58 -10.47 -8.38 -5.33
N LEU A 59 -10.23 -9.22 -4.31
CA LEU A 59 -11.29 -9.79 -3.48
C LEU A 59 -12.18 -8.69 -2.91
N PHE A 60 -11.59 -7.70 -2.22
CA PHE A 60 -12.38 -6.65 -1.58
C PHE A 60 -13.00 -5.66 -2.56
N LYS A 61 -12.39 -5.45 -3.74
CA LYS A 61 -13.06 -4.68 -4.80
C LYS A 61 -14.39 -5.32 -5.22
N ILE A 62 -14.45 -6.65 -5.23
CA ILE A 62 -15.65 -7.41 -5.60
C ILE A 62 -16.63 -7.51 -4.42
N VAL A 63 -16.15 -7.91 -3.24
CA VAL A 63 -17.04 -8.30 -2.13
C VAL A 63 -17.42 -7.18 -1.17
N ASP A 64 -16.59 -6.14 -1.03
CA ASP A 64 -16.84 -5.03 -0.11
C ASP A 64 -16.15 -3.72 -0.55
N PRO A 65 -16.48 -3.17 -1.74
CA PRO A 65 -15.80 -1.99 -2.27
C PRO A 65 -16.00 -0.73 -1.44
N GLY A 66 -17.06 -0.66 -0.62
CA GLY A 66 -17.35 0.45 0.28
C GLY A 66 -16.75 0.28 1.68
N GLY A 67 -16.33 -0.93 2.05
CA GLY A 67 -15.74 -1.24 3.36
C GLY A 67 -14.22 -1.06 3.43
N ILE A 68 -13.58 -0.71 2.32
CA ILE A 68 -12.12 -0.55 2.23
C ILE A 68 -11.68 0.87 1.91
N SER A 69 -10.43 1.16 2.26
CA SER A 69 -9.70 2.31 1.73
C SER A 69 -8.82 1.85 0.57
N ASN A 70 -8.67 2.68 -0.47
CA ASN A 70 -7.81 2.37 -1.63
C ASN A 70 -6.31 2.63 -1.37
N TYR A 71 -5.91 2.74 -0.10
CA TYR A 71 -4.54 2.99 0.33
C TYR A 71 -4.23 2.24 1.62
N SER A 72 -2.94 1.99 1.85
CA SER A 72 -2.44 1.36 3.07
C SER A 72 -2.01 2.40 4.10
N VAL A 73 -2.01 2.03 5.37
CA VAL A 73 -1.47 2.84 6.48
C VAL A 73 0.08 2.81 6.53
N THR A 74 0.74 2.25 5.51
CA THR A 74 2.20 2.17 5.42
C THR A 74 2.71 3.09 4.32
N HIS A 75 3.48 4.11 4.70
CA HIS A 75 4.20 4.97 3.77
C HIS A 75 5.25 4.18 2.99
N VAL A 76 5.30 4.42 1.69
CA VAL A 76 6.28 3.89 0.74
C VAL A 76 6.64 4.96 -0.27
N ASP A 77 7.91 5.08 -0.59
CA ASP A 77 8.40 6.03 -1.58
C ASP A 77 8.65 5.33 -2.92
N TRP A 78 7.79 5.63 -3.90
CA TRP A 78 7.85 5.11 -5.27
C TRP A 78 8.50 6.08 -6.26
N SER A 79 9.12 7.17 -5.78
CA SER A 79 9.72 8.21 -6.65
C SER A 79 10.77 7.66 -7.63
N GLU A 80 11.41 6.54 -7.31
CA GLU A 80 12.39 5.88 -8.18
C GLU A 80 11.77 5.10 -9.35
N GLY A 81 10.45 4.85 -9.37
CA GLY A 81 9.78 4.12 -10.46
C GLY A 81 10.22 2.66 -10.66
N LYS A 82 10.92 2.07 -9.68
CA LYS A 82 11.41 0.69 -9.73
C LYS A 82 10.32 -0.31 -9.32
N TRP A 83 10.61 -1.61 -9.49
CA TRP A 83 9.78 -2.72 -8.99
C TRP A 83 9.60 -2.75 -7.48
N HIS A 84 10.48 -2.07 -6.74
CA HIS A 84 10.42 -1.94 -5.30
C HIS A 84 10.56 -0.48 -4.90
N PRO A 85 9.94 -0.05 -3.78
CA PRO A 85 10.07 1.32 -3.32
C PRO A 85 11.50 1.60 -2.86
N ARG A 86 11.85 2.90 -2.82
CA ARG A 86 13.13 3.40 -2.32
C ARG A 86 13.43 2.83 -0.94
N SER A 87 14.71 2.53 -0.72
CA SER A 87 15.22 2.09 0.57
C SER A 87 16.14 3.16 1.15
N TYR A 88 15.73 3.76 2.27
CA TYR A 88 16.47 4.79 2.99
C TYR A 88 17.64 4.18 3.76
N ARG A 89 18.82 4.78 3.60
CA ARG A 89 20.04 4.49 4.36
C ARG A 89 20.24 5.51 5.47
N ALA A 90 21.26 5.31 6.29
CA ALA A 90 21.61 6.23 7.38
C ALA A 90 21.66 7.72 6.95
N ALA A 91 22.26 8.01 5.79
CA ALA A 91 22.40 9.36 5.25
C ALA A 91 21.07 10.00 4.79
N ASP A 92 20.06 9.18 4.49
CA ASP A 92 18.74 9.69 4.09
C ASP A 92 17.89 10.10 5.30
N ILE A 93 18.27 9.68 6.53
CA ILE A 93 17.45 9.90 7.73
C ILE A 93 17.66 11.31 8.26
N THR A 94 16.72 12.19 7.95
CA THR A 94 16.69 13.58 8.42
C THR A 94 15.43 13.86 9.23
N TYR A 95 15.48 14.92 10.05
CA TYR A 95 14.30 15.40 10.78
C TYR A 95 13.15 15.75 9.82
N GLU A 96 13.48 16.38 8.70
CA GLU A 96 12.51 16.75 7.67
C GLU A 96 11.84 15.54 7.03
N LEU A 97 12.59 14.47 6.72
CA LEU A 97 12.01 13.23 6.20
C LEU A 97 10.97 12.66 7.18
N LEU A 98 11.33 12.56 8.46
CA LEU A 98 10.43 12.01 9.49
C LEU A 98 9.22 12.90 9.71
N ARG A 99 9.40 14.22 9.75
CA ARG A 99 8.29 15.18 9.80
C ARG A 99 7.37 15.04 8.60
N ASN A 100 7.91 14.94 7.39
CA ASN A 100 7.09 14.85 6.18
C ASN A 100 6.26 13.55 6.18
N ILE A 101 6.87 12.40 6.51
CA ILE A 101 6.16 11.11 6.58
C ILE A 101 5.05 11.14 7.65
N THR A 102 5.29 11.78 8.79
CA THR A 102 4.35 11.81 9.94
C THR A 102 3.21 12.81 9.77
N TYR A 103 3.41 13.87 8.98
CA TYR A 103 2.39 14.90 8.76
C TYR A 103 1.68 14.79 7.41
N PHE A 104 2.09 13.86 6.53
CA PHE A 104 1.45 13.64 5.23
C PHE A 104 -0.02 13.24 5.42
N ASN A 105 -0.94 14.06 4.90
CA ASN A 105 -2.38 13.90 5.10
C ASN A 105 -3.19 13.79 3.79
N GLU A 106 -2.49 13.54 2.68
CA GLU A 106 -3.09 13.24 1.39
C GLU A 106 -2.42 11.99 0.80
N ILE A 107 -3.09 11.25 -0.06
CA ILE A 107 -2.51 10.12 -0.80
C ILE A 107 -2.42 10.53 -2.25
N VAL A 108 -1.20 10.53 -2.78
CA VAL A 108 -0.94 10.77 -4.20
C VAL A 108 -0.95 9.42 -4.92
N HIS A 109 -1.83 9.29 -5.90
CA HIS A 109 -1.89 8.13 -6.79
C HIS A 109 -1.60 8.57 -8.21
N ILE A 110 -0.63 7.91 -8.84
CA ILE A 110 -0.23 8.11 -10.23
C ILE A 110 -0.76 6.92 -11.02
N ALA A 111 -1.62 7.19 -12.00
CA ALA A 111 -2.16 6.14 -12.85
C ALA A 111 -1.08 5.53 -13.76
N SER A 112 -1.26 4.25 -14.09
CA SER A 112 -0.37 3.50 -14.97
C SER A 112 -0.67 3.71 -16.46
N ASP A 113 -1.64 4.56 -16.80
CA ASP A 113 -1.99 4.87 -18.18
C ASP A 113 -0.99 5.85 -18.80
N GLU A 114 -1.06 6.03 -20.13
CA GLU A 114 -0.14 6.89 -20.87
C GLU A 114 -0.16 8.35 -20.37
N THR A 115 -1.33 8.79 -19.90
CA THR A 115 -1.53 10.16 -19.39
C THR A 115 -0.92 10.38 -18.01
N ARG A 116 -0.61 9.30 -17.27
CA ARG A 116 -0.09 9.31 -15.89
C ARG A 116 -0.88 10.26 -14.99
N THR A 117 -2.20 10.18 -15.04
CA THR A 117 -3.06 11.04 -14.22
C THR A 117 -2.67 10.98 -12.76
N VAL A 118 -2.43 12.16 -12.16
CA VAL A 118 -2.10 12.30 -10.75
C VAL A 118 -3.36 12.70 -10.02
N THR A 119 -3.74 11.90 -9.03
CA THR A 119 -4.86 12.18 -8.14
C THR A 119 -4.36 12.32 -6.72
N SER A 120 -4.87 13.31 -5.99
CA SER A 120 -4.61 13.48 -4.57
C SER A 120 -5.91 13.26 -3.79
N THR A 121 -5.89 12.36 -2.81
CA THR A 121 -7.04 12.07 -1.96
C THR A 121 -6.71 12.41 -0.51
N PRO A 122 -7.45 13.30 0.17
CA PRO A 122 -7.18 13.60 1.58
C PRO A 122 -7.48 12.38 2.47
N CYS A 123 -6.63 12.15 3.46
CA CYS A 123 -6.86 11.16 4.50
C CYS A 123 -7.82 11.72 5.54
N ILE A 124 -9.08 11.27 5.48
CA ILE A 124 -10.16 11.74 6.35
C ILE A 124 -10.51 10.65 7.36
N LEU A 125 -10.47 11.02 8.64
CA LEU A 125 -10.96 10.19 9.74
C LEU A 125 -11.99 10.99 10.53
N ASN A 126 -13.22 10.48 10.63
CA ASN A 126 -14.34 11.14 11.29
C ASN A 126 -14.57 12.58 10.80
N GLY A 127 -14.51 12.79 9.48
CA GLY A 127 -14.74 14.10 8.85
C GLY A 127 -13.59 15.11 8.99
N ARG A 128 -12.45 14.73 9.57
CA ARG A 128 -11.27 15.61 9.71
C ARG A 128 -10.06 15.05 8.97
N LYS A 129 -9.26 15.93 8.36
CA LYS A 129 -7.96 15.54 7.81
C LYS A 129 -7.06 15.01 8.92
N ARG A 130 -6.38 13.88 8.68
CA ARG A 130 -5.42 13.24 9.58
C ARG A 130 -4.21 12.75 8.80
N PRO A 131 -3.06 12.55 9.47
CA PRO A 131 -1.96 11.80 8.89
C PRO A 131 -2.41 10.47 8.32
N CYS A 132 -1.91 10.13 7.13
CA CYS A 132 -2.30 8.94 6.39
C CYS A 132 -1.67 7.65 6.93
N PHE A 133 -0.48 7.76 7.51
CA PHE A 133 0.39 6.63 7.74
C PHE A 133 0.68 6.39 9.22
N LEU A 134 0.69 5.11 9.60
CA LEU A 134 1.10 4.60 10.91
C LEU A 134 2.48 3.93 10.83
N PHE A 135 2.82 3.40 9.66
CA PHE A 135 4.08 2.71 9.41
C PHE A 135 4.79 3.33 8.21
N ALA A 136 6.09 3.07 8.06
CA ALA A 136 6.85 3.46 6.89
C ALA A 136 7.88 2.39 6.51
N ARG A 137 8.18 2.30 5.22
CA ARG A 137 9.25 1.44 4.67
C ARG A 137 9.82 2.07 3.39
N LYS A 138 11.02 1.72 2.93
CA LYS A 138 11.95 0.70 3.45
C LYS A 138 13.17 1.38 4.07
N PHE A 139 13.63 0.87 5.20
CA PHE A 139 14.82 1.38 5.89
C PHE A 139 15.88 0.28 5.95
N TYR A 140 17.12 0.60 5.61
CA TYR A 140 18.25 -0.31 5.81
C TYR A 140 18.60 -0.42 7.30
N PRO A 141 19.27 -1.51 7.74
CA PRO A 141 19.69 -1.65 9.14
C PRO A 141 20.57 -0.50 9.65
N ASP A 142 21.36 0.13 8.78
CA ASP A 142 22.22 1.28 9.12
C ASP A 142 21.41 2.55 9.48
N ALA A 143 20.14 2.64 9.08
CA ALA A 143 19.26 3.76 9.38
C ALA A 143 18.78 3.78 10.84
N VAL A 144 18.79 2.64 11.54
CA VAL A 144 18.15 2.48 12.86
C VAL A 144 18.67 3.48 13.89
N ASN A 145 19.98 3.69 13.95
CA ASN A 145 20.57 4.61 14.93
C ASN A 145 20.10 6.06 14.73
N ASN A 146 19.96 6.52 13.48
CA ASN A 146 19.49 7.87 13.20
C ASN A 146 17.99 8.01 13.44
N LEU A 147 17.20 6.98 13.13
CA LEU A 147 15.77 6.93 13.44
C LEU A 147 15.52 7.07 14.95
N LEU A 148 16.24 6.30 15.77
CA LEU A 148 16.10 6.35 17.23
C LEU A 148 16.54 7.69 17.82
N LYS A 149 17.61 8.29 17.29
CA LYS A 149 18.08 9.62 17.74
C LYS A 149 17.07 10.73 17.46
N LEU A 150 16.38 10.67 16.33
CA LEU A 150 15.42 11.70 15.94
C LEU A 150 14.02 11.49 16.52
N PHE A 151 13.72 10.28 17.00
CA PHE A 151 12.41 9.92 17.57
C PHE A 151 11.87 10.92 18.61
N PRO A 152 12.63 11.33 19.63
CA PRO A 152 12.13 12.27 20.65
C PRO A 152 11.81 13.67 20.09
N SER A 153 12.51 14.06 19.02
CA SER A 153 12.49 15.44 18.51
C SER A 153 11.26 15.75 17.66
N TYR A 154 10.71 14.77 16.94
CA TYR A 154 9.53 15.01 16.08
C TYR A 154 8.20 14.70 16.77
N THR A 155 8.19 13.99 17.90
CA THR A 155 6.98 13.70 18.69
C THR A 155 6.65 14.78 19.73
N SER A 156 7.57 15.72 19.95
CA SER A 156 7.45 16.78 20.98
C SER A 156 6.88 18.10 20.44
N ALA A 157 6.44 18.13 19.17
CA ALA A 157 5.91 19.30 18.48
C ALA A 157 4.42 19.15 18.20
#